data_AF-A0A8H8A3G5-F1
#
_entry.id   AF-A0A8H8A3G5-F1
#
_cell.length_a   1.000
_cell.length_b   1.000
_cell.length_c   1.000
_cell.angle_alpha   90.00
_cell.angle_beta   90.00
_cell.angle_gamma   90.00
#
_symmetry.space_group_name_H-M   'P 1'
#
loop_
_entity.id
_entity.type
_entity.pdbx_description
1 polymer ?
#
loop_
_entity_poly.entity_id
_entity_poly.type
_entity_poly.pdbx_seq_one_letter_code
_entity_poly.pdbx_strand_id
1 'polypeptide(L)'
;MDIFIDPKVYTENEKDIKSNIQTNIKDVISLFSSLSYLPSTYINSFLPSTISLIEAQNKITDLLSSLEFASGSAIEQLHGVVDEIIQQSPRLSYDVELLHNNLTIFFEILNRKKEQVNTFKNEEKSNTIDYFINLEIIKQRIQTTYFILEEAKNWKNIETEKKNIELLIKDNQIQRAKNTIDKLKSLVEVWKGTNEYDERLDMIKKLEQKICENLIKIPNDNI
;
A
#
# COMPACT_ATOMS: atom_id res chain seq x y z
N MET A 1 42.56 -60.30 -28.00
CA MET A 1 41.77 -59.51 -28.96
C MET A 1 40.61 -58.95 -28.16
N ASP A 2 40.81 -57.73 -27.69
CA ASP A 2 39.80 -56.87 -27.07
C ASP A 2 38.62 -56.67 -28.03
N ILE A 3 37.40 -56.52 -27.49
CA ILE A 3 36.69 -55.23 -27.55
C ILE A 3 35.91 -55.02 -26.25
N PHE A 4 36.37 -54.01 -25.51
CA PHE A 4 35.75 -53.28 -24.42
C PHE A 4 34.39 -52.68 -24.83
N ILE A 5 33.37 -52.78 -23.98
CA ILE A 5 32.27 -51.79 -23.95
C ILE A 5 32.18 -51.25 -22.51
N ASP A 6 32.38 -49.95 -22.43
CA ASP A 6 32.57 -49.03 -21.30
C ASP A 6 31.46 -49.06 -20.22
N PRO A 7 31.77 -48.90 -18.90
CA PRO A 7 30.78 -48.73 -17.84
C PRO A 7 30.33 -47.27 -17.62
N LYS A 8 30.27 -46.44 -18.67
CA LYS A 8 29.96 -44.99 -18.57
C LYS A 8 28.93 -44.48 -19.57
N VAL A 9 27.76 -45.10 -19.64
CA VAL A 9 26.52 -44.48 -20.17
C VAL A 9 25.39 -45.20 -19.42
N TYR A 10 25.03 -44.82 -18.20
CA TYR A 10 23.96 -43.87 -17.90
C TYR A 10 24.14 -43.35 -16.45
N THR A 11 25.16 -42.52 -16.23
CA THR A 11 25.20 -41.60 -15.09
C THR A 11 24.73 -40.23 -15.59
N GLU A 12 23.43 -40.09 -15.87
CA GLU A 12 22.89 -38.76 -16.22
C GLU A 12 21.42 -38.52 -15.83
N ASN A 13 20.81 -39.40 -15.02
CA ASN A 13 19.41 -39.22 -14.59
C ASN A 13 19.24 -38.80 -13.12
N GLU A 14 20.32 -38.43 -12.44
CA GLU A 14 20.30 -38.08 -11.00
C GLU A 14 19.88 -36.62 -10.69
N LYS A 15 19.42 -35.85 -11.68
CA LYS A 15 19.00 -34.44 -11.48
C LYS A 15 17.52 -34.13 -11.66
N ASP A 16 16.69 -35.05 -12.15
CA ASP A 16 15.28 -34.75 -12.48
C ASP A 16 14.23 -35.38 -11.56
N ILE A 17 14.62 -36.02 -10.46
CA ILE A 17 13.65 -36.68 -9.55
C ILE A 17 12.92 -35.66 -8.64
N LYS A 18 13.29 -34.37 -8.66
CA LYS A 18 12.62 -33.32 -7.85
C LYS A 18 11.45 -32.61 -8.51
N SER A 19 10.96 -33.04 -9.69
CA SER A 19 9.80 -32.39 -10.32
C SER A 19 8.81 -33.36 -10.96
N ASN A 20 8.04 -34.10 -10.16
CA ASN A 20 6.62 -34.40 -10.46
C ASN A 20 5.98 -35.25 -9.34
N ILE A 21 5.53 -34.63 -8.24
CA ILE A 21 4.67 -35.31 -7.24
C ILE A 21 3.20 -35.05 -7.58
N GLN A 22 2.85 -35.07 -8.87
CA GLN A 22 1.46 -34.98 -9.31
C GLN A 22 1.23 -35.81 -10.57
N THR A 23 1.75 -37.03 -10.59
CA THR A 23 1.14 -38.09 -11.39
C THR A 23 -0.26 -38.34 -10.85
N ASN A 24 -1.26 -37.85 -11.58
CA ASN A 24 -2.68 -38.03 -11.32
C ASN A 24 -2.93 -39.52 -11.03
N ILE A 25 -3.56 -39.82 -9.90
CA ILE A 25 -3.82 -41.20 -9.45
C ILE A 25 -4.55 -42.01 -10.56
N LYS A 26 -5.36 -41.34 -11.39
CA LYS A 26 -6.01 -41.95 -12.56
C LYS A 26 -5.03 -42.38 -13.65
N ASP A 27 -3.94 -41.65 -13.85
CA ASP A 27 -2.93 -41.96 -14.87
C ASP A 27 -2.07 -43.13 -14.42
N VAL A 28 -1.79 -43.24 -13.11
CA VAL A 28 -1.11 -44.40 -12.52
C VAL A 28 -2.00 -45.65 -12.57
N ILE A 29 -3.27 -45.53 -12.19
CA ILE A 29 -4.23 -46.65 -12.25
C ILE A 29 -4.46 -47.11 -13.69
N SER A 30 -4.57 -46.19 -14.65
CA SER A 30 -4.73 -46.54 -16.07
C SER A 30 -3.47 -47.19 -16.64
N LEU A 31 -2.27 -46.81 -16.18
CA LEU A 31 -1.02 -47.48 -16.53
C LEU A 31 -0.98 -48.93 -16.03
N PHE A 32 -1.34 -49.18 -14.76
CA PHE A 32 -1.45 -50.55 -14.22
C PHE A 32 -2.56 -51.38 -14.87
N SER A 33 -3.58 -50.73 -15.42
CA SER A 33 -4.68 -51.39 -16.13
C SER A 33 -4.39 -51.64 -17.61
N SER A 34 -3.22 -51.22 -18.12
CA SER A 34 -2.87 -51.38 -19.53
C SER A 34 -2.41 -52.81 -19.85
N LEU A 35 -2.72 -53.25 -21.08
CA LEU A 35 -2.62 -54.65 -21.51
C LEU A 35 -1.19 -55.25 -21.43
N SER A 36 -0.16 -54.39 -21.32
CA SER A 36 1.24 -54.79 -21.20
C SER A 36 1.65 -55.26 -19.80
N TYR A 37 0.87 -54.92 -18.76
CA TYR A 37 1.13 -55.33 -17.37
C TYR A 37 0.28 -56.52 -16.94
N LEU A 38 -0.51 -57.10 -17.85
CA LEU A 38 -1.21 -58.36 -17.59
C LEU A 38 -0.17 -59.49 -17.45
N PRO A 39 -0.24 -60.28 -16.36
CA PRO A 39 0.68 -61.40 -16.16
C PRO A 39 0.71 -62.38 -17.34
N SER A 40 -0.42 -62.54 -18.05
CA SER A 40 -0.56 -63.46 -19.19
C SER A 40 0.22 -63.02 -20.43
N THR A 41 0.33 -61.72 -20.73
CA THR A 41 1.09 -61.21 -21.88
C THR A 41 2.58 -61.22 -21.60
N TYR A 42 2.98 -60.98 -20.35
CA TYR A 42 4.37 -61.15 -19.89
C TYR A 42 4.79 -62.62 -19.93
N ILE A 43 4.00 -63.55 -19.39
CA ILE A 43 4.33 -64.98 -19.43
C ILE A 43 4.49 -65.49 -20.88
N ASN A 44 3.65 -65.04 -21.80
CA ASN A 44 3.73 -65.43 -23.21
C ASN A 44 4.92 -64.80 -23.96
N SER A 45 5.48 -63.68 -23.51
CA SER A 45 6.69 -63.10 -24.13
C SER A 45 7.98 -63.81 -23.70
N PHE A 46 7.99 -64.43 -22.52
CA PHE A 46 9.13 -65.19 -21.98
C PHE A 46 9.15 -66.67 -22.38
N LEU A 47 8.07 -67.17 -22.98
CA LEU A 47 7.94 -68.55 -23.44
C LEU A 47 8.00 -68.63 -24.98
N PRO A 48 9.18 -68.75 -25.60
CA PRO A 48 9.27 -69.16 -27.00
C PRO A 48 8.51 -70.46 -27.24
N SER A 49 7.79 -70.53 -28.35
CA SER A 49 6.87 -71.60 -28.75
C SER A 49 7.51 -72.98 -29.00
N THR A 50 8.77 -73.19 -28.58
CA THR A 50 9.58 -74.41 -28.80
C THR A 50 10.44 -74.82 -27.57
N ILE A 51 10.02 -74.49 -26.35
CA ILE A 51 10.77 -74.85 -25.12
C ILE A 51 10.39 -76.26 -24.61
N SER A 52 11.37 -77.02 -24.13
CA SER A 52 11.17 -78.28 -23.40
C SER A 52 10.43 -78.04 -22.08
N LEU A 53 9.45 -78.88 -21.76
CA LEU A 53 8.59 -78.74 -20.57
C LEU A 53 9.36 -78.52 -19.26
N ILE A 54 10.53 -79.14 -19.10
CA ILE A 54 11.39 -78.98 -17.91
C ILE A 54 11.97 -77.56 -17.80
N GLU A 55 12.41 -76.96 -18.89
CA GLU A 55 12.98 -75.61 -18.89
C GLU A 55 11.89 -74.55 -18.68
N ALA A 56 10.69 -74.79 -19.21
CA ALA A 56 9.54 -73.93 -18.93
C ALA A 56 9.14 -74.00 -17.45
N GLN A 57 9.14 -75.19 -16.85
CA GLN A 57 8.83 -75.37 -15.44
C GLN A 57 9.83 -74.64 -14.54
N ASN A 58 11.14 -74.75 -14.81
CA ASN A 58 12.16 -74.04 -14.05
C ASN A 58 12.00 -72.51 -14.14
N LYS A 59 11.78 -71.97 -15.35
CA LYS A 59 11.53 -70.53 -15.54
C LYS A 59 10.27 -70.04 -14.85
N ILE A 60 9.20 -70.84 -14.84
CA ILE A 60 7.97 -70.52 -14.12
C ILE A 60 8.22 -70.51 -12.61
N THR A 61 8.96 -71.48 -12.08
CA THR A 61 9.33 -71.51 -10.66
C THR A 61 10.20 -70.31 -10.28
N ASP A 62 11.21 -69.95 -11.08
CA ASP A 62 12.06 -68.77 -10.83
C ASP A 62 11.26 -67.47 -10.86
N LEU A 63 10.34 -67.33 -11.82
CA LEU A 63 9.47 -66.17 -11.94
C LEU A 63 8.46 -66.08 -10.80
N LEU A 64 7.90 -67.21 -10.38
CA LEU A 64 7.01 -67.28 -9.22
C LEU A 64 7.75 -66.89 -7.94
N SER A 65 8.95 -67.41 -7.71
CA SER A 65 9.76 -67.02 -6.55
C SER A 65 10.17 -65.55 -6.60
N SER A 66 10.50 -65.00 -7.78
CA SER A 66 10.78 -63.58 -7.94
C SER A 66 9.55 -62.71 -7.68
N LEU A 67 8.35 -63.17 -8.08
CA LEU A 67 7.10 -62.48 -7.83
C LEU A 67 6.74 -62.53 -6.34
N GLU A 68 6.90 -63.69 -5.70
CA GLU A 68 6.68 -63.87 -4.26
C GLU A 68 7.61 -62.95 -3.45
N PHE A 69 8.88 -62.86 -3.84
CA PHE A 69 9.84 -61.95 -3.22
C PHE A 69 9.48 -60.48 -3.46
N ALA A 70 9.15 -60.08 -4.69
CA ALA A 70 8.78 -58.71 -5.02
C ALA A 70 7.46 -58.30 -4.33
N SER A 71 6.49 -59.20 -4.25
CA SER A 71 5.22 -59.00 -3.55
C SER A 71 5.44 -58.87 -2.04
N GLY A 72 6.24 -59.76 -1.45
CA GLY A 72 6.62 -59.69 -0.03
C GLY A 72 7.32 -58.36 0.30
N SER A 73 8.30 -57.96 -0.52
CA SER A 73 8.99 -56.69 -0.34
C SER A 73 8.08 -55.47 -0.49
N ALA A 74 7.13 -55.49 -1.44
CA ALA A 74 6.15 -54.42 -1.60
C ALA A 74 5.21 -54.33 -0.39
N ILE A 75 4.79 -55.46 0.17
CA ILE A 75 3.96 -55.53 1.36
C ILE A 75 4.72 -54.98 2.57
N GLU A 76 5.99 -55.36 2.77
CA GLU A 76 6.83 -54.83 3.85
C GLU A 76 7.04 -53.32 3.74
N GLN A 77 7.32 -52.82 2.53
CA GLN A 77 7.45 -51.39 2.27
C GLN A 77 6.14 -50.64 2.57
N LEU A 78 5.00 -51.21 2.18
CA LEU A 78 3.69 -50.63 2.44
C LEU A 78 3.39 -50.60 3.94
N HIS A 79 3.69 -51.68 4.68
CA HIS A 79 3.58 -51.68 6.13
C HIS A 79 4.46 -50.62 6.77
N GLY A 80 5.72 -50.49 6.34
CA GLY A 80 6.63 -49.47 6.86
C GLY A 80 6.11 -48.04 6.65
N VAL A 81 5.58 -47.74 5.46
CA VAL A 81 4.99 -46.42 5.17
C VAL A 81 3.71 -46.18 5.97
N VAL A 82 2.86 -47.19 6.11
CA VAL A 82 1.63 -47.09 6.91
C VAL A 82 1.96 -46.85 8.38
N ASP A 83 2.94 -47.56 8.93
CA ASP A 83 3.38 -47.40 10.31
C ASP A 83 4.00 -46.01 10.54
N GLU A 84 4.78 -45.51 9.59
CA GLU A 84 5.32 -44.15 9.64
C GLU A 84 4.21 -43.09 9.61
N ILE A 85 3.19 -43.26 8.75
CA ILE A 85 2.02 -42.37 8.71
C ILE A 85 1.25 -42.40 10.03
N ILE A 86 1.02 -43.59 10.59
CA ILE A 86 0.33 -43.76 11.88
C ILE A 86 1.13 -43.08 13.00
N GLN A 87 2.46 -43.17 12.97
CA GLN A 87 3.33 -42.54 13.95
C GLN A 87 3.37 -41.01 13.82
N GLN A 88 3.34 -40.48 12.59
CA GLN A 88 3.42 -39.04 12.32
C GLN A 88 2.08 -38.30 12.45
N SER A 89 0.95 -39.01 12.29
CA SER A 89 -0.40 -38.42 12.33
C SER A 89 -0.74 -37.67 13.64
N PRO A 90 -0.47 -38.22 14.84
CA PRO A 90 -0.71 -37.50 16.10
C PRO A 90 0.08 -36.20 16.23
N ARG A 91 1.33 -36.18 15.73
CA ARG A 91 2.17 -34.98 15.73
C ARG A 91 1.58 -33.91 14.83
N LEU A 92 1.16 -34.28 13.62
CA LEU A 92 0.52 -33.34 12.70
C LEU A 92 -0.79 -32.78 13.30
N SER A 93 -1.59 -33.63 13.94
CA SER A 93 -2.83 -33.20 14.63
C SER A 93 -2.54 -32.17 15.72
N TYR A 94 -1.52 -32.43 16.54
CA TYR A 94 -1.10 -31.48 17.59
C TYR A 94 -0.62 -30.16 17.00
N ASP A 95 0.19 -30.19 15.94
CA ASP A 95 0.71 -28.99 15.30
C ASP A 95 -0.44 -28.14 14.70
N VAL A 96 -1.45 -28.79 14.12
CA VAL A 96 -2.66 -28.11 13.60
C VAL A 96 -3.48 -27.47 14.74
N GLU A 97 -3.72 -28.19 15.83
CA GLU A 97 -4.43 -27.64 16.99
C GLU A 97 -3.69 -26.47 17.62
N LEU A 98 -2.36 -26.58 17.75
CA LEU A 98 -1.51 -25.50 18.24
C LEU A 98 -1.59 -24.27 17.34
N LEU A 99 -1.53 -24.46 16.02
CA LEU A 99 -1.66 -23.37 15.06
C LEU A 99 -3.03 -22.70 15.13
N HIS A 100 -4.10 -23.49 15.26
CA HIS A 100 -5.46 -22.99 15.43
C HIS A 100 -5.60 -22.14 16.71
N ASN A 101 -5.04 -22.60 17.82
CA ASN A 101 -5.06 -21.87 19.09
C ASN A 101 -4.27 -20.55 18.98
N ASN A 102 -3.08 -20.58 18.38
CA ASN A 102 -2.28 -19.39 18.14
C ASN A 102 -2.98 -18.37 17.25
N LEU A 103 -3.67 -18.83 16.20
CA LEU A 103 -4.44 -17.96 15.30
C LEU A 103 -5.61 -17.30 16.03
N THR A 104 -6.29 -18.05 16.91
CA THR A 104 -7.37 -17.53 17.74
C THR A 104 -6.88 -16.41 18.66
N ILE A 105 -5.76 -16.61 19.36
CA ILE A 105 -5.13 -15.59 20.21
C ILE A 105 -4.70 -14.38 19.38
N PHE A 106 -4.12 -14.60 18.21
CA PHE A 106 -3.72 -13.52 17.32
C PHE A 106 -4.91 -12.68 16.86
N PHE A 107 -6.02 -13.32 16.53
CA PHE A 107 -7.26 -12.64 16.14
C PHE A 107 -7.83 -11.79 17.29
N GLU A 108 -7.79 -12.30 18.52
CA GLU A 108 -8.19 -11.54 19.71
C GLU A 108 -7.31 -10.29 19.91
N ILE A 109 -5.98 -10.44 19.79
CA ILE A 109 -5.03 -9.31 19.89
C ILE A 109 -5.30 -8.28 18.78
N LEU A 110 -5.55 -8.74 17.56
CA LEU A 110 -5.82 -7.87 16.41
C LEU A 110 -7.12 -7.10 16.59
N ASN A 111 -8.18 -7.76 17.07
CA ASN A 111 -9.44 -7.09 17.39
C ASN A 111 -9.26 -6.05 18.49
N ARG A 112 -8.57 -6.39 19.58
CA ARG A 112 -8.26 -5.43 20.65
C ARG A 112 -7.48 -4.22 20.13
N LYS A 113 -6.47 -4.44 19.28
CA LYS A 113 -5.73 -3.32 18.65
C LYS A 113 -6.60 -2.51 17.69
N LYS A 114 -7.49 -3.16 16.93
CA LYS A 114 -8.43 -2.49 16.04
C LYS A 114 -9.38 -1.59 16.84
N GLU A 115 -9.89 -2.06 17.98
CA GLU A 115 -10.69 -1.27 18.90
C GLU A 115 -9.90 -0.07 19.45
N GLN A 116 -8.68 -0.27 19.92
CA GLN A 116 -7.79 0.82 20.37
C GLN A 116 -7.52 1.87 19.27
N VAL A 117 -7.33 1.44 18.02
CA VAL A 117 -7.16 2.37 16.89
C VAL A 117 -8.44 3.15 16.61
N ASN A 118 -9.60 2.51 16.74
CA ASN A 118 -10.89 3.15 16.51
C ASN A 118 -11.21 4.16 17.62
N THR A 119 -10.95 3.84 18.90
CA THR A 119 -11.13 4.79 20.01
C THR A 119 -10.18 5.97 19.87
N PHE A 120 -8.91 5.73 19.56
CA PHE A 120 -7.92 6.79 19.34
C PHE A 120 -8.26 7.71 18.16
N LYS A 121 -8.83 7.16 17.08
CA LYS A 121 -9.29 7.97 15.94
C LYS A 121 -10.44 8.91 16.30
N ASN A 122 -11.32 8.50 17.22
CA ASN A 122 -12.57 9.19 17.47
C ASN A 122 -12.48 10.22 18.61
N GLU A 123 -11.76 9.91 19.70
CA GLU A 123 -11.82 10.71 20.93
C GLU A 123 -10.74 11.79 21.04
N GLU A 124 -9.49 11.47 20.68
CA GLU A 124 -8.37 12.40 20.90
C GLU A 124 -8.04 13.25 19.67
N LYS A 125 -8.21 12.71 18.46
CA LYS A 125 -7.91 13.45 17.24
C LYS A 125 -8.89 14.60 16.98
N SER A 126 -10.19 14.40 17.17
CA SER A 126 -11.18 15.46 16.93
C SER A 126 -10.90 16.69 17.79
N ASN A 127 -10.83 16.52 19.11
CA ASN A 127 -10.58 17.64 20.02
C ASN A 127 -9.21 18.31 19.84
N THR A 128 -8.13 17.54 19.62
CA THR A 128 -6.79 18.13 19.44
C THR A 128 -6.65 18.82 18.08
N ILE A 129 -7.26 18.27 17.02
CA ILE A 129 -7.30 18.90 15.70
C ILE A 129 -8.16 20.15 15.74
N ASP A 130 -9.34 20.10 16.38
CA ASP A 130 -10.21 21.26 16.55
C ASP A 130 -9.52 22.35 17.37
N TYR A 131 -8.79 21.98 18.43
CA TYR A 131 -7.95 22.91 19.18
C TYR A 131 -6.85 23.53 18.31
N PHE A 132 -6.16 22.73 17.50
CA PHE A 132 -5.12 23.22 16.59
C PHE A 132 -5.67 24.16 15.51
N ILE A 133 -6.84 23.84 14.93
CA ILE A 133 -7.54 24.70 13.97
C ILE A 133 -7.92 26.02 14.62
N ASN A 134 -8.51 25.98 15.83
CA ASN A 134 -8.86 27.18 16.58
C ASN A 134 -7.62 28.03 16.88
N LEU A 135 -6.51 27.40 17.27
CA LEU A 135 -5.26 28.10 17.55
C LEU A 135 -4.68 28.77 16.29
N GLU A 136 -4.74 28.10 15.13
CA GLU A 136 -4.30 28.69 13.87
C GLU A 136 -5.20 29.87 13.45
N ILE A 137 -6.53 29.77 13.63
CA ILE A 137 -7.45 30.90 13.40
C ILE A 137 -7.10 32.07 14.31
N ILE A 138 -6.86 31.83 15.60
CA ILE A 138 -6.47 32.87 16.56
C ILE A 138 -5.15 33.52 16.13
N LYS A 139 -4.16 32.72 15.75
CA LYS A 139 -2.87 33.21 15.27
C LYS A 139 -3.01 34.08 14.02
N GLN A 140 -3.80 33.64 13.03
CA GLN A 140 -4.07 34.42 11.82
C GLN A 140 -4.75 35.75 12.14
N ARG A 141 -5.72 35.75 13.07
CA ARG A 141 -6.37 36.98 13.54
C ARG A 141 -5.38 37.91 14.21
N ILE A 142 -4.54 37.41 15.12
CA ILE A 142 -3.50 38.19 15.80
C ILE A 142 -2.52 38.79 14.78
N GLN A 143 -2.07 38.00 13.81
CA GLN A 143 -1.17 38.48 12.76
C GLN A 143 -1.82 39.56 11.89
N THR A 144 -3.09 39.38 11.54
CA THR A 144 -3.84 40.38 10.76
C THR A 144 -4.02 41.66 11.56
N THR A 145 -4.42 41.57 12.83
CA THR A 145 -4.55 42.74 13.72
C THR A 145 -3.19 43.42 13.94
N TYR A 146 -2.11 42.66 14.11
CA TYR A 146 -0.76 43.21 14.23
C TYR A 146 -0.36 43.98 12.97
N PHE A 147 -0.58 43.40 11.79
CA PHE A 147 -0.28 44.05 10.51
C PHE A 147 -1.07 45.36 10.35
N ILE A 148 -2.37 45.34 10.64
CA ILE A 148 -3.23 46.53 10.59
C ILE A 148 -2.75 47.61 11.59
N LEU A 149 -2.34 47.20 12.81
CA LEU A 149 -1.83 48.13 13.82
C LEU A 149 -0.44 48.68 13.47
N GLU A 150 0.41 47.90 12.82
CA GLU A 150 1.69 48.35 12.30
C GLU A 150 1.50 49.35 11.16
N GLU A 151 0.59 49.06 10.23
CA GLU A 151 0.20 49.99 9.17
C GLU A 151 -0.38 51.29 9.76
N ALA A 152 -1.27 51.17 10.76
CA ALA A 152 -1.79 52.31 11.51
C ALA A 152 -0.69 53.12 12.22
N LYS A 153 0.29 52.44 12.84
CA LYS A 153 1.43 53.10 13.48
C LYS A 153 2.28 53.87 12.46
N ASN A 154 2.56 53.27 11.30
CA ASN A 154 3.27 53.95 10.20
C ASN A 154 2.49 55.17 9.71
N TRP A 155 1.15 55.07 9.73
CA TRP A 155 0.22 56.14 9.40
C TRP A 155 0.13 57.29 10.40
N LYS A 156 0.69 57.14 11.61
CA LYS A 156 0.77 58.25 12.57
C LYS A 156 1.47 59.48 11.98
N ASN A 157 2.32 59.30 10.96
CA ASN A 157 2.88 60.40 10.19
C ASN A 157 1.88 60.95 9.14
N ILE A 158 0.78 61.52 9.64
CA ILE A 158 -0.35 62.06 8.86
C ILE A 158 0.13 63.08 7.82
N GLU A 159 1.16 63.85 8.14
CA GLU A 159 1.66 64.93 7.28
C GLU A 159 2.44 64.41 6.05
N THR A 160 3.14 63.27 6.17
CA THR A 160 3.84 62.66 5.03
C THR A 160 2.88 62.03 4.04
N GLU A 161 1.81 61.40 4.53
CA GLU A 161 0.79 60.78 3.67
C GLU A 161 -0.06 61.84 2.96
N LYS A 162 -0.39 62.95 3.65
CA LYS A 162 -1.00 64.13 3.01
C LYS A 162 -0.15 64.65 1.84
N LYS A 163 1.16 64.82 2.07
CA LYS A 163 2.10 65.29 1.04
C LYS A 163 2.22 64.30 -0.12
N ASN A 164 2.23 63.00 0.16
CA ASN A 164 2.28 61.95 -0.87
C ASN A 164 1.02 61.97 -1.75
N ILE A 165 -0.17 62.06 -1.16
CA ILE A 165 -1.42 62.12 -1.93
C ILE A 165 -1.53 63.43 -2.71
N GLU A 166 -1.11 64.56 -2.15
CA GLU A 166 -1.04 65.83 -2.88
C GLU A 166 -0.03 65.79 -4.05
N LEU A 167 1.08 65.05 -3.91
CA LEU A 167 2.02 64.79 -5.01
C LEU A 167 1.41 63.89 -6.10
N LEU A 168 0.72 62.80 -5.72
CA LEU A 168 0.07 61.90 -6.65
C LEU A 168 -1.06 62.58 -7.45
N ILE A 169 -1.77 63.53 -6.83
CA ILE A 169 -2.76 64.37 -7.50
C ILE A 169 -2.08 65.33 -8.51
N LYS A 170 -0.92 65.90 -8.15
CA LYS A 170 -0.15 66.77 -9.05
C LYS A 170 0.47 66.02 -10.23
N ASP A 171 0.85 64.76 -10.04
CA ASP A 171 1.42 63.88 -11.08
C ASP A 171 0.35 63.18 -11.95
N ASN A 172 -0.93 63.61 -11.83
CA ASN A 172 -2.08 63.06 -12.56
C ASN A 172 -2.35 61.55 -12.35
N GLN A 173 -1.83 60.94 -11.27
CA GLN A 173 -2.03 59.52 -10.92
C GLN A 173 -3.28 59.33 -10.04
N ILE A 174 -4.44 59.76 -10.54
CA ILE A 174 -5.68 59.86 -9.76
C ILE A 174 -6.17 58.50 -9.24
N GLN A 175 -6.00 57.43 -10.02
CA GLN A 175 -6.42 56.08 -9.62
C GLN A 175 -5.61 55.54 -8.44
N ARG A 176 -4.30 55.82 -8.41
CA ARG A 176 -3.44 55.43 -7.28
C ARG A 176 -3.79 56.23 -6.04
N ALA A 177 -4.04 57.53 -6.19
CA ALA A 177 -4.48 58.39 -5.10
C ALA A 177 -5.83 57.90 -4.50
N LYS A 178 -6.79 57.50 -5.34
CA LYS A 178 -8.07 56.94 -4.89
C LYS A 178 -7.89 55.62 -4.13
N ASN A 179 -7.11 54.69 -4.67
CA ASN A 179 -6.82 53.41 -4.00
C ASN A 179 -6.11 53.60 -2.65
N THR A 180 -5.22 54.59 -2.57
CA THR A 180 -4.60 54.95 -1.30
C THR A 180 -5.67 55.43 -0.33
N ILE A 181 -6.52 56.39 -0.70
CA ILE A 181 -7.64 56.90 0.12
C ILE A 181 -8.58 55.79 0.60
N ASP A 182 -8.95 54.85 -0.26
CA ASP A 182 -9.83 53.73 0.12
C ASP A 182 -9.18 52.85 1.20
N LYS A 183 -7.86 52.61 1.10
CA LYS A 183 -7.09 51.96 2.18
C LYS A 183 -7.10 52.80 3.45
N LEU A 184 -6.92 54.12 3.35
CA LEU A 184 -6.94 55.01 4.52
C LEU A 184 -8.27 54.95 5.24
N LYS A 185 -9.36 54.95 4.49
CA LYS A 185 -10.72 54.84 5.03
C LYS A 185 -10.92 53.55 5.81
N SER A 186 -10.38 52.43 5.33
CA SER A 186 -10.40 51.16 6.06
C SER A 186 -9.54 51.18 7.33
N LEU A 187 -8.43 51.91 7.30
CA LEU A 187 -7.50 52.06 8.42
C LEU A 187 -8.03 52.99 9.51
N VAL A 188 -8.78 54.05 9.14
CA VAL A 188 -9.30 55.07 10.07
C VAL A 188 -10.23 54.48 11.13
N GLU A 189 -10.94 53.40 10.81
CA GLU A 189 -11.80 52.68 11.77
C GLU A 189 -11.00 52.15 12.99
N VAL A 190 -9.68 51.94 12.88
CA VAL A 190 -8.80 51.53 13.99
C VAL A 190 -8.75 52.59 15.11
N TRP A 191 -8.93 53.86 14.76
CA TRP A 191 -8.87 54.98 15.71
C TRP A 191 -10.21 55.39 16.28
N LYS A 192 -11.29 54.68 15.94
CA LYS A 192 -12.65 54.99 16.41
C LYS A 192 -12.69 55.05 17.94
N GLY A 193 -13.07 56.21 18.48
CA GLY A 193 -13.07 56.48 19.93
C GLY A 193 -11.80 57.15 20.48
N THR A 194 -10.80 57.42 19.63
CA THR A 194 -9.66 58.30 19.97
C THR A 194 -9.94 59.73 19.52
N ASN A 195 -9.28 60.71 20.14
CA ASN A 195 -9.33 62.13 19.76
C ASN A 195 -8.77 62.41 18.35
N GLU A 196 -7.93 61.52 17.82
CA GLU A 196 -7.34 61.64 16.48
C GLU A 196 -8.27 61.15 15.35
N TYR A 197 -9.40 60.53 15.69
CA TYR A 197 -10.34 59.97 14.71
C TYR A 197 -11.01 61.05 13.85
N ASP A 198 -11.59 62.06 14.50
CA ASP A 198 -12.35 63.10 13.82
C ASP A 198 -11.45 63.96 12.93
N GLU A 199 -10.23 64.26 13.37
CA GLU A 199 -9.23 65.01 12.60
C GLU A 199 -8.81 64.27 11.33
N ARG A 200 -8.56 62.96 11.41
CA ARG A 200 -8.19 62.13 10.26
C ARG A 200 -9.33 61.95 9.28
N LEU A 201 -10.56 61.80 9.79
CA LEU A 201 -11.75 61.64 8.98
C LEU A 201 -12.07 62.93 8.19
N ASP A 202 -11.94 64.10 8.81
CA ASP A 202 -12.07 65.39 8.13
C ASP A 202 -10.99 65.61 7.05
N MET A 203 -9.75 65.20 7.34
CA MET A 203 -8.66 65.26 6.35
C MET A 203 -8.91 64.36 5.15
N ILE A 204 -9.38 63.13 5.35
CA ILE A 204 -9.69 62.20 4.25
C ILE A 204 -10.82 62.76 3.39
N LYS A 205 -11.88 63.31 4.00
CA LYS A 205 -12.96 63.99 3.26
C LYS A 205 -12.44 65.14 2.40
N LYS A 206 -11.52 65.95 2.93
CA LYS A 206 -10.87 67.04 2.17
C LYS A 206 -10.02 66.51 1.01
N LEU A 207 -9.33 65.39 1.18
CA LEU A 207 -8.55 64.75 0.11
C LEU A 207 -9.45 64.10 -0.95
N GLU A 208 -10.53 63.43 -0.54
CA GLU A 208 -11.57 62.91 -1.44
C GLU A 208 -12.18 64.04 -2.27
N GLN A 209 -12.52 65.16 -1.64
CA GLN A 209 -13.03 66.34 -2.33
C GLN A 209 -12.03 66.88 -3.36
N LYS A 210 -10.73 66.98 -3.01
CA LYS A 210 -9.68 67.40 -3.94
C LYS A 210 -9.52 66.43 -5.13
N ILE A 211 -9.70 65.12 -4.93
CA ILE A 211 -9.69 64.15 -6.04
C ILE A 211 -10.91 64.35 -6.94
N CYS A 212 -12.11 64.48 -6.36
CA CYS A 212 -13.33 64.74 -7.11
C CYS A 212 -13.28 66.04 -7.91
N GLU A 213 -12.75 67.12 -7.32
CA GLU A 213 -12.57 68.41 -8.01
C GLU A 213 -11.56 68.33 -9.16
N ASN A 214 -10.47 67.56 -9.02
CA ASN A 214 -9.50 67.36 -10.11
C ASN A 214 -10.01 66.40 -11.19
N LEU A 215 -10.87 65.43 -10.85
CA LEU A 215 -11.59 64.62 -11.84
C LEU A 215 -12.56 65.48 -12.69
N ILE A 216 -13.18 66.50 -12.10
CA ILE A 216 -14.08 67.44 -12.81
C ILE A 216 -13.30 68.43 -13.70
N LYS A 217 -12.00 68.66 -13.44
CA LYS A 217 -11.13 69.51 -14.28
C LYS A 217 -10.52 68.77 -15.48
N ILE A 218 -10.72 67.46 -15.61
CA ILE A 218 -10.30 66.66 -16.78
C ILE A 218 -11.52 66.36 -17.68
N PRO A 219 -12.19 67.41 -18.17
CA PRO A 219 -12.63 67.34 -19.57
C PRO A 219 -12.33 68.64 -20.32
N ASN A 220 -11.75 68.48 -21.51
CA ASN A 220 -11.46 69.48 -22.56
C ASN A 220 -10.07 70.13 -22.58
N ASP A 221 -9.00 69.32 -22.60
CA ASP A 221 -7.79 69.66 -23.35
C ASP A 221 -7.20 68.36 -23.94
N ASN A 222 -7.81 67.90 -25.02
CA ASN A 222 -7.25 67.01 -26.05
C ASN A 222 -8.18 67.09 -27.27
N ILE A 223 -8.06 68.20 -28.00
CA ILE A 223 -8.23 68.24 -29.46
C ILE A 223 -6.82 68.24 -30.04
#